data_AF-A0AAW0ZXJ2-F1
#
_entry.id   AF-A0AAW0ZXJ2-F1
#
_cell.length_a   1.000
_cell.length_b   1.000
_cell.length_c   1.000
_cell.angle_alpha   90.00
_cell.angle_beta   90.00
_cell.angle_gamma   90.00
#
_symmetry.space_group_name_H-M   'P 1'
#
loop_
_entity.id
_entity.type
_entity.pdbx_description
1 polymer ?
#
loop_
_entity_poly.entity_id
_entity_poly.type
_entity_poly.pdbx_seq_one_letter_code
_entity_poly.pdbx_strand_id
1 'polypeptide(L)'
;MEEERGASNAQILWSACQALARAVKSAPAGAPVETIRPLEPEIKAVTKAAPKEDPLVTAAIQGIPEEAAKRGVFPEDVLRARFLKVEQVARRLAMVPEEGASLPIYFLSYLQSYLIIKNASPIPQYEIEDKPIDVNKLNTYDILHRARYWLDRGDFKMTLRYMNLLKGAPKSIARDWMNETRILLETQQAVDTLLAYAGAIGLVFLGAGDSKCSSKPRLEKTVDRRRRRMLAWKRRRRSLILAWKRRRRRLRKRGWTYSGVQTAVERILGWKLWDDDGGQTAECEKRAVFQVSLPPGSSTNENAGCKRILLLRRDS
;
A
#
# COMPACT_ATOMS: atom_id res chain seq x y z
N MET A 1 37.37 -19.64 19.22
CA MET A 1 36.66 -19.92 20.48
C MET A 1 35.82 -18.74 20.96
N GLU A 2 36.38 -17.59 21.37
CA GLU A 2 35.55 -16.47 21.88
C GLU A 2 34.69 -15.79 20.81
N GLU A 3 35.24 -15.58 19.61
CA GLU A 3 34.51 -15.01 18.46
C GLU A 3 33.36 -15.92 18.00
N GLU A 4 33.58 -17.24 17.98
CA GLU A 4 32.56 -18.24 17.62
C GLU A 4 31.42 -18.28 18.63
N ARG A 5 31.72 -18.12 19.94
CA ARG A 5 30.71 -17.99 20.99
C ARG A 5 29.91 -16.69 20.84
N GLY A 6 30.57 -15.58 20.52
CA GLY A 6 29.91 -14.29 20.24
C GLY A 6 28.96 -14.38 19.04
N ALA A 7 29.40 -15.00 17.94
CA ALA A 7 28.59 -15.24 16.76
C ALA A 7 27.38 -16.13 17.06
N SER A 8 27.56 -17.22 17.81
CA SER A 8 26.46 -18.10 18.23
C SER A 8 25.44 -17.37 19.11
N ASN A 9 25.90 -16.56 20.07
CA ASN A 9 25.02 -15.79 20.96
C ASN A 9 24.21 -14.74 20.18
N ALA A 10 24.84 -14.06 19.22
CA ALA A 10 24.16 -13.10 18.36
C ALA A 10 23.06 -13.76 17.50
N GLN A 11 23.30 -14.98 17.00
CA GLN A 11 22.28 -15.75 16.27
C GLN A 11 21.10 -16.14 17.17
N ILE A 12 21.37 -16.58 18.40
CA ILE A 12 20.33 -16.94 19.37
C ILE A 12 19.48 -15.70 19.68
N LEU A 13 20.11 -14.56 19.97
CA LEU A 13 19.41 -13.30 20.24
C LEU A 13 18.57 -12.83 19.05
N TRP A 14 19.11 -12.89 17.83
CA TRP A 14 18.36 -12.55 16.62
C TRP A 14 17.15 -13.46 16.42
N SER A 15 17.32 -14.77 16.62
CA SER A 15 16.22 -15.74 16.51
C SER A 15 15.13 -15.49 17.56
N ALA A 16 15.50 -15.13 18.80
CA ALA A 16 14.57 -14.78 19.86
C ALA A 16 13.80 -13.48 19.53
N CYS A 17 14.49 -12.45 19.04
CA CYS A 17 13.85 -11.20 18.59
C CYS A 17 12.90 -11.46 17.42
N GLN A 18 13.25 -12.37 16.51
CA GLN A 18 12.37 -12.71 15.38
C GLN A 18 11.17 -13.55 15.82
N ALA A 19 11.32 -14.42 16.82
CA ALA A 19 10.20 -15.14 17.43
C ALA A 19 9.22 -14.15 18.10
N LEU A 20 9.74 -13.17 18.84
CA LEU A 20 8.96 -12.07 19.42
C LEU A 20 8.23 -11.25 18.34
N ALA A 21 8.93 -10.87 17.26
CA ALA A 21 8.33 -10.11 16.15
C ALA A 21 7.21 -10.89 15.44
N ARG A 22 7.36 -12.21 15.31
CA ARG A 22 6.30 -13.07 14.77
C ARG A 22 5.12 -13.16 15.71
N ALA A 23 5.36 -13.25 17.03
CA ALA A 23 4.30 -13.28 18.03
C ALA A 23 3.46 -12.00 18.05
N VAL A 24 4.04 -10.84 17.73
CA VAL A 24 3.29 -9.57 17.60
C VAL A 24 2.52 -9.48 16.27
N LYS A 25 3.11 -9.92 15.16
CA LYS A 25 2.52 -9.75 13.82
C LYS A 25 1.42 -10.75 13.50
N SER A 26 1.45 -11.95 14.06
CA SER A 26 0.54 -13.02 13.66
C SER A 26 0.00 -13.78 14.85
N ALA A 27 -1.32 -14.00 14.83
CA ALA A 27 -1.97 -14.95 15.71
C ALA A 27 -1.50 -16.39 15.38
N PRO A 28 -1.51 -17.31 16.37
CA PRO A 28 -1.11 -18.70 16.14
C PRO A 28 -1.96 -19.36 15.05
N ALA A 29 -1.31 -20.13 14.18
CA ALA A 29 -1.98 -20.82 13.07
C ALA A 29 -3.05 -21.79 13.61
N GLY A 30 -4.30 -21.57 13.20
CA GLY A 30 -5.45 -22.42 13.57
C GLY A 30 -6.24 -21.97 14.80
N ALA A 31 -5.84 -20.89 15.48
CA ALA A 31 -6.61 -20.34 16.59
C ALA A 31 -7.65 -19.29 16.09
N PRO A 32 -8.78 -19.10 16.81
CA PRO A 32 -9.76 -18.07 16.48
C PRO A 32 -9.09 -16.69 16.32
N VAL A 33 -9.64 -15.86 15.42
CA VAL A 33 -9.13 -14.53 15.07
C VAL A 33 -8.88 -13.62 16.29
N GLU A 34 -9.50 -13.89 17.43
CA GLU A 34 -9.38 -13.09 18.65
C GLU A 34 -8.44 -13.67 19.73
N THR A 35 -7.83 -14.84 19.52
CA THR A 35 -6.93 -15.40 20.54
C THR A 35 -5.60 -14.67 20.54
N ILE A 36 -5.31 -14.05 21.68
CA ILE A 36 -4.09 -13.30 21.93
C ILE A 36 -3.07 -14.23 22.58
N ARG A 37 -1.81 -14.20 22.13
CA ARG A 37 -0.72 -14.95 22.74
C ARG A 37 0.05 -14.03 23.71
N PRO A 38 0.30 -14.45 24.96
CA PRO A 38 1.12 -13.68 25.88
C PRO A 38 2.55 -13.56 25.35
N LEU A 39 3.16 -12.36 25.47
CA LEU A 39 4.52 -12.08 24.98
C LEU A 39 5.61 -12.37 26.01
N GLU A 40 5.25 -12.54 27.29
CA GLU A 40 6.14 -12.94 28.37
C GLU A 40 7.18 -14.04 28.02
N PRO A 41 6.82 -15.19 27.43
CA PRO A 41 7.80 -16.25 27.14
C PRO A 41 8.86 -15.79 26.13
N GLU A 42 8.47 -14.99 25.14
CA GLU A 42 9.37 -14.48 24.11
C GLU A 42 10.28 -13.37 24.68
N ILE A 43 9.74 -12.48 25.53
CA ILE A 43 10.52 -11.48 26.25
C ILE A 43 11.56 -12.15 27.16
N LYS A 44 11.17 -13.21 27.88
CA LYS A 44 12.07 -14.02 28.71
C LYS A 44 13.15 -14.74 27.88
N ALA A 45 12.87 -15.08 26.62
CA ALA A 45 13.86 -15.66 25.72
C ALA A 45 14.87 -14.60 25.26
N VAL A 46 14.40 -13.39 24.94
CA VAL A 46 15.27 -12.26 24.56
C VAL A 46 16.19 -11.86 25.72
N THR A 47 15.67 -11.75 26.95
CA THR A 47 16.50 -11.42 28.13
C THR A 47 17.60 -12.46 28.39
N LYS A 48 17.31 -13.75 28.17
CA LYS A 48 18.30 -14.83 28.35
C LYS A 48 19.36 -14.86 27.25
N ALA A 49 18.97 -14.49 26.02
CA ALA A 49 19.87 -14.48 24.88
C ALA A 49 20.76 -13.22 24.82
N ALA A 50 20.34 -12.16 25.51
CA ALA A 50 21.08 -10.91 25.57
C ALA A 50 22.42 -11.07 26.30
N PRO A 51 23.49 -10.37 25.85
CA PRO A 51 24.69 -10.20 26.65
C PRO A 51 24.33 -9.58 28.00
N LYS A 52 25.16 -9.85 29.02
CA LYS A 52 24.90 -9.42 30.40
C LYS A 52 24.71 -7.90 30.45
N GLU A 53 23.49 -7.48 30.77
CA GLU A 53 23.09 -6.10 31.13
C GLU A 53 23.35 -5.02 30.06
N ASP A 54 23.10 -5.32 28.78
CA ASP A 54 23.09 -4.26 27.77
C ASP A 54 22.02 -3.20 28.09
N PRO A 55 22.40 -1.90 28.20
CA PRO A 55 21.48 -0.84 28.61
C PRO A 55 20.37 -0.63 27.58
N LEU A 56 20.68 -0.83 26.29
CA LEU A 56 19.72 -0.69 25.21
C LEU A 56 18.66 -1.79 25.22
N VAL A 57 19.07 -3.05 25.45
CA VAL A 57 18.14 -4.18 25.53
C VAL A 57 17.22 -4.02 26.74
N THR A 58 17.79 -3.60 27.88
CA THR A 58 17.04 -3.35 29.10
C THR A 58 16.02 -2.22 28.91
N ALA A 59 16.43 -1.10 28.30
CA ALA A 59 15.53 0.01 28.00
C ALA A 59 14.43 -0.37 27.00
N ALA A 60 14.75 -1.17 25.96
CA ALA A 60 13.77 -1.63 24.99
C ALA A 60 12.72 -2.55 25.63
N ILE A 61 13.13 -3.44 26.54
CA ILE A 61 12.20 -4.31 27.28
C ILE A 61 11.33 -3.51 28.25
N GLN A 62 11.89 -2.50 28.93
CA GLN A 62 11.10 -1.57 29.76
C GLN A 62 10.11 -0.73 28.95
N GLY A 63 10.41 -0.48 27.67
CA GLY A 63 9.50 0.20 26.75
C GLY A 63 8.29 -0.63 26.32
N ILE A 64 8.28 -1.94 26.60
CA ILE A 64 7.12 -2.81 26.32
C ILE A 64 6.09 -2.61 27.44
N PRO A 65 4.84 -2.20 27.13
CA PRO A 65 3.79 -2.06 28.13
C PRO A 65 3.47 -3.40 28.80
N GLU A 66 3.27 -3.39 30.13
CA GLU A 66 3.00 -4.62 30.90
C GLU A 66 1.75 -5.37 30.42
N GLU A 67 0.74 -4.63 29.95
CA GLU A 67 -0.48 -5.18 29.37
C GLU A 67 -0.16 -6.08 28.17
N ALA A 68 0.77 -5.65 27.32
CA ALA A 68 1.24 -6.44 26.18
C ALA A 68 2.05 -7.66 26.61
N ALA A 69 2.85 -7.56 27.67
CA ALA A 69 3.62 -8.69 28.17
C ALA A 69 2.69 -9.82 28.68
N LYS A 70 1.77 -9.49 29.58
CA LYS A 70 0.90 -10.45 30.29
C LYS A 70 -0.23 -10.99 29.43
N ARG A 71 -0.99 -10.09 28.76
CA ARG A 71 -2.17 -10.44 27.96
C ARG A 71 -1.80 -10.77 26.51
N GLY A 72 -0.76 -10.11 26.00
CA GLY A 72 -0.42 -10.09 24.58
C GLY A 72 -1.08 -8.93 23.82
N VAL A 73 -0.79 -8.87 22.52
CA VAL A 73 -1.15 -7.74 21.64
C VAL A 73 -2.10 -8.23 20.54
N PHE A 74 -3.11 -7.43 20.22
CA PHE A 74 -3.96 -7.70 19.05
C PHE A 74 -3.16 -7.47 17.77
N PRO A 75 -3.11 -8.41 16.83
CA PRO A 75 -2.41 -8.20 15.57
C PRO A 75 -3.14 -7.16 14.70
N GLU A 76 -2.42 -6.58 13.75
CA GLU A 76 -2.90 -5.51 12.88
C GLU A 76 -4.20 -5.85 12.14
N ASP A 77 -4.34 -7.09 11.67
CA ASP A 77 -5.53 -7.53 10.93
C ASP A 77 -6.78 -7.55 11.81
N VAL A 78 -6.64 -7.90 13.09
CA VAL A 78 -7.73 -7.91 14.07
C VAL A 78 -8.14 -6.48 14.40
N LEU A 79 -7.17 -5.58 14.61
CA LEU A 79 -7.46 -4.16 14.82
C LEU A 79 -8.14 -3.53 13.60
N ARG A 80 -7.73 -3.90 12.38
CA ARG A 80 -8.37 -3.43 11.14
C ARG A 80 -9.82 -3.89 11.03
N ALA A 81 -10.11 -5.14 11.40
CA ALA A 81 -11.47 -5.67 11.42
C ALA A 81 -12.34 -5.00 12.50
N ARG A 82 -11.78 -4.76 13.70
CA ARG A 82 -12.47 -4.06 14.80
C ARG A 82 -12.76 -2.61 14.46
N PHE A 83 -11.84 -1.93 13.77
CA PHE A 83 -12.00 -0.54 13.36
C PHE A 83 -13.27 -0.32 12.52
N LEU A 84 -13.63 -1.25 11.63
CA LEU A 84 -14.85 -1.12 10.82
C LEU A 84 -16.12 -0.96 11.67
N LYS A 85 -16.19 -1.69 12.79
CA LYS A 85 -17.30 -1.60 13.74
C LYS A 85 -17.25 -0.27 14.48
N VAL A 86 -16.06 0.12 14.95
CA VAL A 86 -15.84 1.40 15.66
C VAL A 86 -16.21 2.58 14.78
N GLU A 87 -15.76 2.60 13.52
CA GLU A 87 -16.08 3.63 12.53
C GLU A 87 -17.59 3.73 12.32
N GLN A 88 -18.27 2.60 12.14
CA GLN A 88 -19.72 2.57 11.92
C GLN A 88 -20.49 3.16 13.12
N VAL A 89 -20.08 2.83 14.33
CA VAL A 89 -20.72 3.34 15.56
C VAL A 89 -20.37 4.81 15.79
N ALA A 90 -19.11 5.19 15.63
CA ALA A 90 -18.64 6.57 15.74
C ALA A 90 -19.34 7.49 14.73
N ARG A 91 -19.55 7.01 13.50
CA ARG A 91 -20.30 7.73 12.46
C ARG A 91 -21.76 7.98 12.85
N ARG A 92 -22.41 6.99 13.47
CA ARG A 92 -23.80 7.13 13.96
C ARG A 92 -23.94 8.13 15.11
N LEU A 93 -22.85 8.38 15.82
CA LEU A 93 -22.82 9.21 17.03
C LEU A 93 -22.10 10.54 16.83
N ALA A 94 -21.86 10.93 15.57
CA ALA A 94 -21.07 12.11 15.23
C ALA A 94 -21.61 13.43 15.81
N MET A 95 -22.92 13.50 16.12
CA MET A 95 -23.58 14.68 16.65
C MET A 95 -23.70 14.68 18.19
N VAL A 96 -23.26 13.60 18.86
CA VAL A 96 -23.47 13.41 20.30
C VAL A 96 -22.27 13.94 21.11
N PRO A 97 -22.48 14.83 22.11
CA PRO A 97 -21.43 15.34 23.00
C PRO A 97 -20.84 14.27 23.94
N GLU A 98 -19.73 14.57 24.61
CA GLU A 98 -19.02 13.62 25.49
C GLU A 98 -19.80 13.27 26.77
N GLU A 99 -20.57 14.23 27.30
CA GLU A 99 -21.37 14.10 28.52
C GLU A 99 -22.63 13.23 28.34
N GLY A 100 -22.86 12.74 27.12
CA GLY A 100 -24.09 12.07 26.73
C GLY A 100 -25.19 13.06 26.34
N ALA A 101 -26.26 12.54 25.74
CA ALA A 101 -27.35 13.34 25.23
C ALA A 101 -28.71 12.71 25.55
N SER A 102 -29.79 13.44 25.30
CA SER A 102 -31.14 12.89 25.38
C SER A 102 -31.41 11.91 24.23
N LEU A 103 -32.33 10.96 24.43
CA LEU A 103 -32.70 9.94 23.42
C LEU A 103 -33.04 10.53 22.03
N PRO A 104 -33.76 11.66 21.91
CA PRO A 104 -34.02 12.27 20.61
C PRO A 104 -32.75 12.67 19.85
N ILE A 105 -31.70 13.11 20.55
CA ILE A 105 -30.43 13.50 19.92
C ILE A 105 -29.72 12.28 19.34
N TYR A 106 -29.75 11.14 20.05
CA TYR A 106 -29.23 9.88 19.52
C TYR A 106 -29.98 9.43 18.25
N PHE A 107 -31.31 9.55 18.26
CA PHE A 107 -32.13 9.23 17.09
C PHE A 107 -31.82 10.14 15.90
N LEU A 108 -31.73 11.46 16.14
CA LEU A 108 -31.37 12.43 15.11
C LEU A 108 -29.96 12.19 14.55
N SER A 109 -28.99 11.89 15.41
CA SER A 109 -27.62 11.55 15.00
C SER A 109 -27.60 10.29 14.13
N TYR A 110 -28.38 9.27 14.50
CA TYR A 110 -28.54 8.06 13.70
C TYR A 110 -29.14 8.35 12.33
N LEU A 111 -30.24 9.11 12.28
CA LEU A 111 -30.92 9.48 11.04
C LEU A 111 -30.01 10.33 10.13
N GLN A 112 -29.33 11.34 10.69
CA GLN A 112 -28.37 12.18 9.97
C GLN A 112 -27.26 11.32 9.35
N SER A 113 -26.70 10.38 10.11
CA SER A 113 -25.62 9.51 9.63
C SER A 113 -26.02 8.65 8.43
N TYR A 114 -27.31 8.33 8.31
CA TYR A 114 -27.90 7.58 7.20
C TYR A 114 -28.14 8.46 5.96
N LEU A 115 -28.61 9.70 6.17
CA LEU A 115 -28.90 10.66 5.10
C LEU A 115 -27.64 11.27 4.47
N ILE A 116 -26.51 11.29 5.18
CA ILE A 116 -25.22 11.74 4.62
C ILE A 116 -24.73 10.70 3.61
N ILE A 117 -24.96 11.01 2.33
CA ILE A 117 -24.39 10.28 1.19
C ILE A 117 -22.88 10.14 1.42
N LYS A 118 -22.36 8.92 1.26
CA LYS A 118 -20.93 8.64 1.34
C LYS A 118 -20.25 9.29 0.14
N ASN A 119 -20.01 10.58 0.23
CA ASN A 119 -19.17 11.28 -0.71
C ASN A 119 -17.76 10.79 -0.42
N ALA A 120 -17.24 9.91 -1.27
CA ALA A 120 -15.84 9.53 -1.26
C ALA A 120 -15.03 10.74 -1.71
N SER A 121 -14.81 11.70 -0.80
CA SER A 121 -13.91 12.81 -1.07
C SER A 121 -12.52 12.20 -1.28
N PRO A 122 -11.93 12.29 -2.49
CA PRO A 122 -10.59 11.81 -2.70
C PRO A 122 -9.66 12.57 -1.77
N ILE A 123 -8.71 11.86 -1.16
CA ILE A 123 -7.77 12.51 -0.25
C ILE A 123 -6.92 13.49 -1.04
N PRO A 124 -6.88 14.75 -0.62
CA PRO A 124 -6.25 15.78 -1.43
C PRO A 124 -4.74 15.56 -1.47
N GLN A 125 -4.14 15.85 -2.63
CA GLN A 125 -2.72 15.58 -2.89
C GLN A 125 -1.79 16.23 -1.88
N TYR A 126 -2.17 17.39 -1.33
CA TYR A 126 -1.37 18.08 -0.32
C TYR A 126 -1.19 17.26 0.98
N GLU A 127 -2.16 16.40 1.35
CA GLU A 127 -2.03 15.52 2.53
C GLU A 127 -1.07 14.35 2.27
N ILE A 128 -0.91 13.96 1.01
CA ILE A 128 0.06 12.93 0.59
C ILE A 128 1.47 13.52 0.54
N GLU A 129 1.58 14.82 0.28
CA GLU A 129 2.83 15.60 0.28
C GLU A 129 3.24 16.10 1.67
N ASP A 130 2.62 15.59 2.75
CA ASP A 130 2.88 15.97 4.15
C ASP A 130 2.78 17.49 4.42
N LYS A 131 1.89 18.20 3.73
CA LYS A 131 1.61 19.62 4.00
C LYS A 131 0.72 19.79 5.24
N PRO A 132 0.84 20.93 5.97
CA PRO A 132 0.03 21.18 7.15
C PRO A 132 -1.46 21.21 6.80
N ILE A 133 -2.28 20.64 7.69
CA ILE A 133 -3.72 20.50 7.53
C ILE A 133 -4.43 21.43 8.51
N ASP A 134 -5.46 22.13 8.01
CA ASP A 134 -6.35 22.94 8.85
C ASP A 134 -7.31 22.03 9.65
N VAL A 135 -6.94 21.70 10.90
CA VAL A 135 -7.75 20.83 11.78
C VAL A 135 -9.16 21.36 12.04
N ASN A 136 -9.37 22.68 11.98
CA ASN A 136 -10.66 23.32 12.27
C ASN A 136 -11.70 23.13 11.16
N LYS A 137 -11.27 22.79 9.94
CA LYS A 137 -12.17 22.56 8.80
C LYS A 137 -12.66 21.11 8.72
N LEU A 138 -12.06 20.20 9.49
CA LEU A 138 -12.39 18.77 9.44
C LEU A 138 -13.61 18.46 10.30
N ASN A 139 -14.63 17.88 9.67
CA ASN A 139 -15.77 17.30 10.38
C ASN A 139 -15.46 15.88 10.89
N THR A 140 -16.23 15.36 11.83
CA THR A 140 -16.11 13.99 12.35
C THR A 140 -16.11 12.94 11.23
N TYR A 141 -16.99 13.09 10.24
CA TYR A 141 -17.06 12.20 9.08
C TYR A 141 -15.79 12.23 8.24
N ASP A 142 -15.22 13.42 8.04
CA ASP A 142 -14.00 13.65 7.28
C ASP A 142 -12.76 13.05 7.98
N ILE A 143 -12.75 13.11 9.32
CA ILE A 143 -11.72 12.50 10.17
C ILE A 143 -11.80 10.98 10.07
N LEU A 144 -12.99 10.39 10.24
CA LEU A 144 -13.20 8.94 10.17
C LEU A 144 -12.83 8.39 8.77
N HIS A 145 -13.20 9.09 7.70
CA HIS A 145 -12.85 8.71 6.34
C HIS A 145 -11.32 8.72 6.10
N ARG A 146 -10.62 9.76 6.59
CA ARG A 146 -9.16 9.83 6.51
C ARG A 146 -8.48 8.74 7.32
N ALA A 147 -8.96 8.50 8.54
CA ALA A 147 -8.47 7.43 9.40
C ALA A 147 -8.61 6.07 8.68
N ARG A 148 -9.78 5.80 8.08
CA ARG A 148 -10.01 4.56 7.32
C ARG A 148 -9.01 4.37 6.20
N TYR A 149 -8.73 5.42 5.44
CA TYR A 149 -7.79 5.36 4.32
C TYR A 149 -6.35 5.05 4.73
N TRP A 150 -5.85 5.65 5.80
CA TRP A 150 -4.49 5.37 6.29
C TRP A 150 -4.41 3.96 6.89
N LEU A 151 -5.48 3.51 7.56
CA LEU A 151 -5.57 2.18 8.13
C LEU A 151 -5.58 1.07 7.07
N ASP A 152 -6.28 1.29 5.95
CA ASP A 152 -6.31 0.35 4.83
C ASP A 152 -4.92 0.16 4.18
N ARG A 153 -4.00 1.10 4.40
CA ARG A 153 -2.59 1.03 3.95
C ARG A 153 -1.64 0.46 4.99
N GLY A 154 -2.12 0.21 6.21
CA GLY A 154 -1.31 -0.25 7.32
C GLY A 154 -0.59 0.87 8.09
N ASP A 155 -0.92 2.14 7.86
CA ASP A 155 -0.36 3.25 8.65
C ASP A 155 -1.23 3.51 9.89
N PHE A 156 -1.03 2.70 10.93
CA PHE A 156 -1.72 2.84 12.22
C PHE A 156 -1.34 4.13 12.96
N LYS A 157 -0.12 4.65 12.76
CA LYS A 157 0.35 5.88 13.38
C LYS A 157 -0.44 7.08 12.88
N MET A 158 -0.56 7.24 11.57
CA MET A 158 -1.38 8.32 11.00
C MET A 158 -2.85 8.14 11.33
N THR A 159 -3.35 6.90 11.31
CA THR A 159 -4.73 6.60 11.72
C THR A 159 -5.01 7.10 13.14
N LEU A 160 -4.15 6.78 14.12
CA LEU A 160 -4.27 7.27 15.49
C LEU A 160 -4.23 8.79 15.60
N ARG A 161 -3.39 9.47 14.80
CA ARG A 161 -3.33 10.93 14.77
C ARG A 161 -4.68 11.53 14.36
N TYR A 162 -5.33 10.99 13.33
CA TYR A 162 -6.67 11.42 12.92
C TYR A 162 -7.72 11.08 13.97
N MET A 163 -7.70 9.87 14.52
CA MET A 163 -8.67 9.45 15.53
C MET A 163 -8.59 10.30 16.81
N ASN A 164 -7.40 10.80 17.17
CA ASN A 164 -7.23 11.74 18.28
C ASN A 164 -7.88 13.12 18.04
N LEU A 165 -8.17 13.48 16.78
CA LEU A 165 -8.89 14.72 16.44
C LEU A 165 -10.41 14.60 16.67
N LEU A 166 -10.92 13.38 16.85
CA LEU A 166 -12.33 13.17 17.19
C LEU A 166 -12.66 13.86 18.52
N LYS A 167 -13.91 14.30 18.63
CA LYS A 167 -14.50 14.94 19.81
C LYS A 167 -15.86 14.31 20.07
N GLY A 168 -16.38 14.39 21.29
CA GLY A 168 -17.71 13.87 21.59
C GLY A 168 -17.74 12.36 21.85
N ALA A 169 -18.95 11.79 21.80
CA ALA A 169 -19.16 10.36 21.88
C ALA A 169 -18.38 9.51 20.83
N PRO A 170 -18.11 9.99 19.60
CA PRO A 170 -17.25 9.27 18.65
C PRO A 170 -15.86 8.98 19.21
N LYS A 171 -15.30 9.92 19.99
CA LYS A 171 -13.98 9.76 20.62
C LYS A 171 -14.03 8.77 21.77
N SER A 172 -15.06 8.81 22.60
CA SER A 172 -15.18 7.91 23.75
C SER A 172 -15.28 6.45 23.30
N ILE A 173 -16.03 6.17 22.24
CA ILE A 173 -16.18 4.82 21.67
C ILE A 173 -14.91 4.36 20.96
N ALA A 174 -14.23 5.29 20.30
CA ALA A 174 -12.94 4.99 19.68
C ALA A 174 -11.82 4.78 20.71
N ARG A 175 -11.99 5.21 21.96
CA ARG A 175 -10.92 5.23 22.98
C ARG A 175 -10.32 3.86 23.23
N ASP A 176 -11.16 2.84 23.34
CA ASP A 176 -10.70 1.47 23.57
C ASP A 176 -9.85 0.99 22.40
N TRP A 177 -10.33 1.18 21.17
CA TRP A 177 -9.57 0.83 19.97
C TRP A 177 -8.27 1.63 19.85
N MET A 178 -8.28 2.91 20.21
CA MET A 178 -7.09 3.77 20.19
C MET A 178 -6.05 3.31 21.22
N ASN A 179 -6.47 2.92 22.42
CA ASN A 179 -5.59 2.37 23.45
C ASN A 179 -4.93 1.06 22.98
N GLU A 180 -5.72 0.15 22.41
CA GLU A 180 -5.20 -1.11 21.87
C GLU A 180 -4.19 -0.89 20.72
N THR A 181 -4.48 0.08 19.85
CA THR A 181 -3.55 0.43 18.76
C THR A 181 -2.27 1.08 19.29
N ARG A 182 -2.36 1.87 20.37
CA ARG A 182 -1.19 2.46 21.03
C ARG A 182 -0.28 1.38 21.61
N ILE A 183 -0.85 0.41 22.32
CA ILE A 183 -0.12 -0.75 22.87
C ILE A 183 0.58 -1.51 21.73
N LEU A 184 -0.10 -1.72 20.61
CA LEU A 184 0.50 -2.33 19.42
C LEU A 184 1.70 -1.52 18.91
N LEU A 185 1.58 -0.20 18.77
CA LEU A 185 2.67 0.61 18.23
C LEU A 185 3.86 0.71 19.19
N GLU A 186 3.62 0.84 20.50
CA GLU A 186 4.67 0.86 21.52
C GLU A 186 5.45 -0.47 21.53
N THR A 187 4.74 -1.59 21.41
CA THR A 187 5.37 -2.92 21.32
C THR A 187 6.13 -3.13 20.01
N GLN A 188 5.58 -2.71 18.87
CA GLN A 188 6.29 -2.78 17.59
C GLN A 188 7.57 -1.95 17.60
N GLN A 189 7.53 -0.75 18.16
CA GLN A 189 8.72 0.09 18.30
C GLN A 189 9.80 -0.58 19.17
N ALA A 190 9.43 -1.18 20.28
CA ALA A 190 10.37 -1.92 21.13
C ALA A 190 10.95 -3.16 20.41
N VAL A 191 10.13 -3.90 19.67
CA VAL A 191 10.58 -5.08 18.92
C VAL A 191 11.49 -4.70 17.75
N ASP A 192 11.16 -3.66 17.01
CA ASP A 192 11.97 -3.19 15.88
C ASP A 192 13.34 -2.68 16.35
N THR A 193 13.41 -2.03 17.52
CA THR A 193 14.71 -1.64 18.10
C THR A 193 15.54 -2.85 18.53
N LEU A 194 14.94 -3.85 19.17
CA LEU A 194 15.61 -5.11 19.52
C LEU A 194 16.12 -5.87 18.29
N LEU A 195 15.32 -5.94 17.23
CA LEU A 195 15.67 -6.63 15.99
C LEU A 195 16.78 -5.90 15.21
N ALA A 196 16.73 -4.56 15.17
CA ALA A 196 17.79 -3.74 14.60
C ALA A 196 19.11 -3.90 15.37
N TYR A 197 19.04 -3.91 16.70
CA TYR A 197 20.19 -4.14 17.57
C TYR A 197 20.79 -5.54 17.38
N ALA A 198 19.96 -6.58 17.38
CA ALA A 198 20.36 -7.96 17.09
C ALA A 198 21.05 -8.10 15.74
N GLY A 199 20.49 -7.47 14.70
CA GLY A 199 21.07 -7.44 13.35
C GLY A 199 22.42 -6.74 13.32
N ALA A 200 22.56 -5.61 14.02
CA ALA A 200 23.81 -4.87 14.12
C ALA A 200 24.90 -5.69 14.82
N ILE A 201 24.60 -6.36 15.94
CA ILE A 201 25.55 -7.25 16.62
C ILE A 201 25.96 -8.40 15.70
N GLY A 202 25.02 -9.03 15.01
CA GLY A 202 25.30 -10.10 14.06
C GLY A 202 26.29 -9.65 12.97
N LEU A 203 26.13 -8.42 12.46
CA LEU A 203 27.06 -7.83 11.49
C LEU A 203 28.44 -7.53 12.07
N VAL A 204 28.58 -7.21 13.37
CA VAL A 204 29.89 -7.03 14.00
C VAL A 204 30.67 -8.34 13.97
N PHE A 205 30.04 -9.46 14.35
CA PHE A 205 30.70 -10.77 14.37
C PHE A 205 30.90 -11.37 12.97
N LEU A 206 29.97 -11.15 12.03
CA LEU A 206 30.10 -11.64 10.65
C LEU A 206 31.00 -10.75 9.78
N GLY A 207 30.96 -9.43 9.99
CA GLY A 207 31.72 -8.44 9.23
C GLY A 207 33.19 -8.31 9.63
N ALA A 208 33.55 -8.72 10.85
CA ALA A 208 34.95 -8.77 11.30
C ALA A 208 35.79 -9.78 10.49
N GLY A 209 35.17 -10.84 9.94
CA GLY A 209 35.86 -11.90 9.19
C GLY A 209 36.27 -11.54 7.75
N ASP A 210 35.61 -10.56 7.11
CA ASP A 210 35.74 -10.35 5.66
C ASP A 210 36.74 -9.25 5.25
N SER A 211 37.33 -8.53 6.21
CA SER A 211 38.32 -7.48 5.91
C SER A 211 39.62 -8.01 5.27
N LYS A 212 39.89 -9.32 5.37
CA LYS A 212 41.06 -9.97 4.73
C LYS A 212 40.79 -10.62 3.36
N CYS A 213 39.55 -10.60 2.86
CA CYS A 213 39.23 -11.22 1.56
C CYS A 213 38.60 -10.26 0.55
N SER A 214 38.94 -8.97 0.58
CA SER A 214 38.71 -8.12 -0.59
C SER A 214 39.85 -8.31 -1.60
N SER A 215 39.68 -9.30 -2.46
CA SER A 215 40.23 -9.27 -3.81
C SER A 215 39.63 -8.08 -4.57
N LYS A 216 40.13 -6.87 -4.28
CA LYS A 216 39.89 -5.62 -5.01
C LYS A 216 39.86 -5.80 -6.54
N PRO A 217 40.69 -6.66 -7.19
CA PRO A 217 40.60 -6.85 -8.64
C PRO A 217 39.34 -7.58 -9.16
N ARG A 218 38.51 -8.22 -8.32
CA ARG A 218 37.33 -8.99 -8.78
C ARG A 218 36.07 -8.14 -8.86
N LEU A 219 35.83 -7.29 -7.86
CA LEU A 219 34.68 -6.38 -7.82
C LEU A 219 34.77 -5.31 -8.91
N GLU A 220 35.95 -4.74 -9.13
CA GLU A 220 36.20 -3.74 -10.19
C GLU A 220 35.88 -4.32 -11.59
N LYS A 221 36.29 -5.57 -11.85
CA LYS A 221 35.96 -6.29 -13.10
C LYS A 221 34.46 -6.52 -13.28
N THR A 222 33.71 -6.77 -12.20
CA THR A 222 32.24 -6.98 -12.28
C THR A 222 31.47 -5.69 -12.48
N VAL A 223 31.89 -4.61 -11.83
CA VAL A 223 31.32 -3.27 -11.99
C VAL A 223 31.59 -2.75 -13.40
N ASP A 224 32.80 -2.94 -13.93
CA ASP A 224 33.15 -2.59 -15.30
C ASP A 224 32.35 -3.37 -16.35
N ARG A 225 32.11 -4.66 -16.13
CA ARG A 225 31.24 -5.47 -17.02
C ARG A 225 29.81 -4.94 -17.03
N ARG A 226 29.24 -4.56 -15.87
CA ARG A 226 27.90 -3.94 -15.79
C ARG A 226 27.86 -2.57 -16.47
N ARG A 227 28.89 -1.74 -16.28
CA ARG A 227 29.01 -0.40 -16.89
C ARG A 227 29.11 -0.49 -18.42
N ARG A 228 29.91 -1.43 -18.95
CA ARG A 228 30.00 -1.71 -20.40
C ARG A 228 28.68 -2.19 -20.99
N ARG A 229 27.96 -3.10 -20.31
CA ARG A 229 26.63 -3.56 -20.74
C ARG A 229 25.60 -2.42 -20.75
N MET A 230 25.60 -1.56 -19.73
CA MET A 230 24.71 -0.40 -19.67
C MET A 230 25.01 0.60 -20.80
N LEU A 231 26.30 0.87 -21.09
CA LEU A 231 26.69 1.74 -22.20
C LEU A 231 26.35 1.14 -23.57
N ALA A 232 26.52 -0.17 -23.74
CA ALA A 232 26.10 -0.89 -24.95
C ALA A 232 24.57 -0.83 -25.15
N TRP A 233 23.80 -1.02 -24.08
CA TRP A 233 22.34 -0.89 -24.09
C TRP A 233 21.91 0.55 -24.42
N LYS A 234 22.53 1.57 -23.80
CA LYS A 234 22.28 2.98 -24.12
C LYS A 234 22.57 3.30 -25.59
N ARG A 235 23.66 2.77 -26.16
CA ARG A 235 23.99 2.91 -27.60
C ARG A 235 22.94 2.23 -28.49
N ARG A 236 22.56 0.99 -28.19
CA ARG A 236 21.50 0.26 -28.93
C ARG A 236 20.17 1.01 -28.87
N ARG A 237 19.75 1.47 -27.69
CA ARG A 237 18.50 2.23 -27.53
C ARG A 237 18.50 3.54 -28.32
N ARG A 238 19.62 4.29 -28.31
CA ARG A 238 19.77 5.50 -29.16
C ARG A 238 19.68 5.16 -30.65
N SER A 239 20.31 4.07 -31.10
CA SER A 239 20.22 3.64 -32.50
C SER A 239 18.80 3.24 -32.91
N LEU A 240 18.05 2.56 -32.03
CA LEU A 240 16.64 2.20 -32.26
C LEU A 240 15.74 3.44 -32.29
N ILE A 241 15.94 4.40 -31.39
CA ILE A 241 15.18 5.66 -31.38
C ILE A 241 15.45 6.45 -32.66
N LEU A 242 16.70 6.52 -33.12
CA LEU A 242 17.06 7.19 -34.38
C LEU A 242 16.50 6.45 -35.59
N ALA A 243 16.57 5.12 -35.62
CA ALA A 243 15.97 4.29 -36.67
C ALA A 243 14.45 4.47 -36.71
N TRP A 244 13.79 4.48 -35.55
CA TRP A 244 12.36 4.76 -35.42
C TRP A 244 12.00 6.17 -35.91
N LYS A 245 12.77 7.19 -35.51
CA LYS A 245 12.58 8.57 -36.01
C LYS A 245 12.76 8.67 -37.53
N ARG A 246 13.75 7.97 -38.12
CA ARG A 246 13.95 7.90 -39.59
C ARG A 246 12.80 7.17 -40.28
N ARG A 247 12.31 6.07 -39.70
CA ARG A 247 11.17 5.30 -40.22
C ARG A 247 9.88 6.11 -40.15
N ARG A 248 9.63 6.82 -39.05
CA ARG A 248 8.51 7.74 -38.87
C ARG A 248 8.56 8.90 -39.87
N ARG A 249 9.73 9.46 -40.17
CA ARG A 249 9.88 10.50 -41.22
C ARG A 249 9.60 9.96 -42.63
N ARG A 250 10.01 8.72 -42.94
CA ARG A 250 9.67 8.06 -44.23
C ARG A 250 8.16 7.81 -44.36
N LEU A 251 7.53 7.34 -43.29
CA LEU A 251 6.07 7.14 -43.20
C LEU A 251 5.26 8.45 -43.19
N ARG A 252 5.91 9.60 -42.93
CA ARG A 252 5.27 10.92 -43.03
C ARG A 252 5.30 11.50 -44.46
N LYS A 253 6.26 11.06 -45.29
CA LYS A 253 6.41 11.49 -46.70
C LYS A 253 5.65 10.60 -47.68
N ARG A 254 5.53 9.31 -47.39
CA ARG A 254 4.62 8.39 -48.10
C ARG A 254 3.34 8.32 -47.28
N GLY A 255 2.26 8.94 -47.74
CA GLY A 255 0.96 8.86 -47.07
C GLY A 255 0.55 7.41 -46.80
N TRP A 256 -0.36 7.21 -45.84
CA TRP A 256 -0.84 5.88 -45.48
C TRP A 256 -1.82 5.41 -46.55
N THR A 257 -1.48 4.33 -47.26
CA THR A 257 -2.45 3.62 -48.11
C THR A 257 -3.30 2.70 -47.23
N TYR A 258 -4.58 2.52 -47.60
CA TYR A 258 -5.53 1.66 -46.87
C TYR A 258 -4.98 0.23 -46.65
N SER A 259 -4.37 -0.36 -47.70
CA SER A 259 -3.71 -1.66 -47.62
C SER A 259 -2.56 -1.70 -46.60
N GLY A 260 -1.78 -0.62 -46.48
CA GLY A 260 -0.66 -0.55 -45.53
C GLY A 260 -1.10 -0.45 -44.07
N VAL A 261 -2.26 0.17 -43.81
CA VAL A 261 -2.90 0.18 -42.48
C VAL A 261 -3.39 -1.23 -42.15
N GLN A 262 -4.05 -1.90 -43.10
CA GLN A 262 -4.58 -3.24 -42.93
C GLN A 262 -3.49 -4.26 -42.57
N THR A 263 -2.38 -4.30 -43.33
CA THR A 263 -1.27 -5.22 -43.03
C THR A 263 -0.58 -4.91 -41.70
N ALA A 264 -0.58 -3.65 -41.25
CA ALA A 264 0.00 -3.24 -39.98
C ALA A 264 -0.88 -3.67 -38.79
N VAL A 265 -2.20 -3.55 -38.93
CA VAL A 265 -3.18 -4.01 -37.94
C VAL A 265 -3.15 -5.54 -37.82
N GLU A 266 -3.10 -6.26 -38.94
CA GLU A 266 -2.95 -7.72 -38.96
C GLU A 266 -1.65 -8.19 -38.28
N ARG A 267 -0.53 -7.47 -38.49
CA ARG A 267 0.76 -7.82 -37.86
C ARG A 267 0.84 -7.53 -36.37
N ILE A 268 0.15 -6.49 -35.88
CA ILE A 268 0.25 -6.05 -34.48
C ILE A 268 -0.79 -6.75 -33.61
N LEU A 269 -2.01 -6.94 -34.14
CA LEU A 269 -3.13 -7.53 -33.40
C LEU A 269 -3.37 -9.00 -33.74
N GLY A 270 -2.76 -9.54 -34.81
CA GLY A 270 -2.93 -10.94 -35.19
C GLY A 270 -4.34 -11.29 -35.68
N TRP A 271 -5.16 -10.29 -36.00
CA TRP A 271 -6.56 -10.46 -36.37
C TRP A 271 -6.75 -10.25 -37.88
N LYS A 272 -7.31 -11.25 -38.56
CA LYS A 272 -7.91 -11.12 -39.90
C LYS A 272 -9.29 -10.51 -39.71
N LEU A 273 -9.41 -9.19 -39.89
CA LEU A 273 -10.63 -8.46 -39.53
C LEU A 273 -11.60 -8.26 -40.72
N TRP A 274 -11.25 -8.73 -41.92
CA TRP A 274 -12.05 -8.50 -43.14
C TRP A 274 -12.04 -9.78 -43.97
N ASP A 275 -13.15 -10.51 -43.99
CA ASP A 275 -13.45 -11.52 -45.01
C ASP A 275 -14.20 -10.81 -46.15
N ASP A 276 -13.62 -10.88 -47.36
CA ASP A 276 -14.28 -10.46 -48.59
C ASP A 276 -15.20 -11.61 -49.06
N ASP A 277 -16.46 -11.60 -48.64
CA ASP A 277 -17.48 -12.43 -49.28
C ASP A 277 -17.88 -11.78 -50.61
N GLY A 278 -17.61 -12.51 -51.69
CA GLY A 278 -17.92 -12.12 -53.06
C GLY A 278 -19.43 -11.95 -53.28
N GLY A 279 -19.81 -10.79 -53.83
CA GLY A 279 -21.14 -10.53 -54.34
C GLY A 279 -21.18 -9.19 -55.07
N GLN A 280 -21.08 -9.21 -56.39
CA GLN A 280 -21.24 -8.05 -57.25
C GLN A 280 -22.71 -7.58 -57.24
N THR A 281 -22.96 -6.32 -56.87
CA THR A 281 -23.93 -5.44 -57.54
C THR A 281 -23.65 -3.98 -57.20
N ALA A 282 -23.47 -3.18 -58.26
CA ALA A 282 -23.76 -1.76 -58.42
C ALA A 282 -23.59 -0.79 -57.22
N GLU A 283 -22.55 0.05 -57.35
CA GLU A 283 -22.62 1.50 -57.19
C GLU A 283 -23.48 2.05 -56.03
N CYS A 284 -23.00 1.88 -54.79
CA CYS A 284 -23.38 2.74 -53.69
C CYS A 284 -22.22 2.87 -52.70
N GLU A 285 -21.59 4.05 -52.72
CA GLU A 285 -20.84 4.72 -51.65
C GLU A 285 -20.39 3.83 -50.47
N LYS A 286 -19.10 3.44 -50.44
CA LYS A 286 -18.49 2.66 -49.35
C LYS A 286 -18.55 3.41 -48.01
N ARG A 287 -19.69 3.34 -47.33
CA ARG A 287 -19.89 3.82 -45.96
C ARG A 287 -19.44 2.73 -45.00
N ALA A 288 -18.24 2.85 -44.46
CA ALA A 288 -17.83 2.05 -43.31
C ALA A 288 -18.47 2.65 -42.05
N VAL A 289 -19.52 2.00 -41.54
CA VAL A 289 -20.17 2.38 -40.27
C VAL A 289 -19.46 1.62 -39.14
N PHE A 290 -18.75 2.35 -38.29
CA PHE A 290 -18.19 1.79 -37.05
C PHE A 290 -19.17 2.00 -35.90
N GLN A 291 -19.63 0.91 -35.30
CA GLN A 291 -20.42 0.94 -34.07
C GLN A 291 -19.52 0.51 -32.90
N VAL A 292 -19.19 1.44 -32.01
CA VAL A 292 -18.37 1.17 -30.84
C VAL A 292 -19.30 1.02 -29.64
N SER A 293 -19.49 -0.20 -29.16
CA SER A 293 -20.21 -0.50 -27.93
C SER A 293 -19.26 -0.31 -26.75
N LEU A 294 -19.45 0.75 -25.96
CA LEU A 294 -18.78 0.90 -24.66
C LEU A 294 -19.55 0.10 -23.59
N PRO A 295 -18.88 -0.54 -22.63
CA PRO A 295 -19.56 -1.28 -21.56
C PRO A 295 -20.30 -0.32 -20.62
N PRO A 296 -21.44 -0.74 -20.02
CA PRO A 296 -22.33 0.17 -19.31
C PRO A 296 -21.76 0.56 -17.94
N GLY A 297 -21.54 1.85 -17.75
CA GLY A 297 -21.42 2.49 -16.44
C GLY A 297 -22.75 3.17 -16.08
N SER A 298 -23.25 2.88 -14.88
CA SER A 298 -24.56 3.19 -14.33
C SER A 298 -24.99 4.67 -14.33
N SER A 299 -26.12 5.00 -14.97
CA SER A 299 -27.36 5.53 -14.34
C SER A 299 -28.28 6.21 -15.37
N THR A 300 -29.51 5.67 -15.45
CA THR A 300 -30.80 6.28 -15.82
C THR A 300 -30.81 7.64 -16.54
N ASN A 301 -31.01 7.61 -17.86
CA ASN A 301 -32.19 8.19 -18.51
C ASN A 301 -32.17 7.85 -20.01
N GLU A 302 -33.36 7.54 -20.53
CA GLU A 302 -33.61 7.26 -21.94
C GLU A 302 -33.08 8.40 -22.83
N ASN A 303 -32.63 8.02 -24.03
CA ASN A 303 -32.12 8.88 -25.11
C ASN A 303 -30.70 9.46 -24.98
N ALA A 304 -29.75 8.67 -24.48
CA ALA A 304 -28.33 8.90 -24.79
C ALA A 304 -28.04 8.41 -26.23
N GLY A 305 -28.31 9.30 -27.20
CA GLY A 305 -28.04 9.07 -28.62
C GLY A 305 -26.62 8.55 -28.86
N CYS A 306 -26.55 7.41 -29.55
CA CYS A 306 -25.33 6.85 -30.10
C CYS A 306 -24.61 7.93 -30.93
N LYS A 307 -23.53 8.52 -30.40
CA LYS A 307 -22.74 9.52 -31.13
C LYS A 307 -22.02 8.83 -32.28
N ARG A 308 -22.63 8.87 -33.47
CA ARG A 308 -22.03 8.44 -34.74
C ARG A 308 -20.95 9.45 -35.14
N ILE A 309 -19.71 9.00 -35.17
CA ILE A 309 -18.62 9.76 -35.79
C ILE A 309 -18.60 9.35 -37.27
N LEU A 310 -19.15 10.20 -38.13
CA LEU A 310 -19.08 10.05 -39.58
C LEU A 310 -17.76 10.67 -40.07
N LEU A 311 -16.80 9.84 -40.48
CA LEU A 311 -15.64 10.32 -41.21
C LEU A 311 -15.98 10.35 -42.70
N LEU A 312 -16.30 11.55 -43.18
CA LEU A 312 -16.49 11.82 -44.60
C LEU A 312 -15.12 11.86 -45.30
N ARG A 313 -15.02 11.09 -46.38
CA ARG A 313 -13.91 11.16 -47.34
C ARG A 313 -14.00 12.52 -48.04
N ARG A 314 -13.00 13.39 -47.85
CA ARG A 314 -12.85 14.59 -48.66
C ARG A 314 -12.12 14.18 -49.94
N ASP A 315 -12.83 14.12 -51.05
CA ASP A 315 -12.20 13.91 -52.35
C ASP A 315 -11.64 15.24 -52.87
N SER A 316 -10.36 15.19 -53.26
CA SER A 316 -9.53 16.18 -53.99
C SER A 316 -9.43 17.59 -53.42
#